data_AF-A0A4Q6UE35-F1
#
_entry.id   AF-A0A4Q6UE35-F1
#
_cell.length_a   1.000
_cell.length_b   1.000
_cell.length_c   1.000
_cell.angle_alpha   90.00
_cell.angle_beta   90.00
_cell.angle_gamma   90.00
#
_symmetry.space_group_name_H-M   'P 1'
#
loop_
_entity.id
_entity.type
_entity.pdbx_description
1 polymer ?
#
loop_
_entity_poly.entity_id
_entity_poly.type
_entity_poly.pdbx_seq_one_letter_code
_entity_poly.pdbx_strand_id
1 'polypeptide(L)' 'MDDGDRMREALAGQPWVAGVEEEAAPGVLLLTVTDLDAAAALLPAVVSSLGLLLRRLEPRETSLEDVFVGLVGGGR' A
#
# COMPACT_ATOMS: atom_id res chain seq x y z
N MET A 1 17.41 5.19 8.19
CA MET A 1 16.11 5.05 7.52
C MET A 1 15.74 3.59 7.63
N ASP A 2 14.57 3.30 8.18
CA ASP A 2 14.10 1.92 8.37
C ASP A 2 13.68 1.30 7.01
N ASP A 3 13.53 -0.02 6.95
CA ASP A 3 13.10 -0.74 5.76
C ASP A 3 11.70 -0.28 5.31
N GLY A 4 10.81 -0.02 6.27
CA GLY A 4 9.47 0.52 6.02
C GLY A 4 9.50 1.90 5.37
N ASP A 5 10.30 2.82 5.92
CA ASP A 5 10.49 4.17 5.36
C ASP A 5 11.00 4.13 3.91
N ARG A 6 12.03 3.30 3.65
CA ARG A 6 12.61 3.13 2.30
C ARG A 6 11.58 2.61 1.31
N MET A 7 10.77 1.64 1.73
CA MET A 7 9.70 1.09 0.90
C MET A 7 8.64 2.15 0.62
N ARG A 8 8.22 2.90 1.64
CA ARG A 8 7.20 3.96 1.51
C ARG A 8 7.62 5.04 0.52
N GLU A 9 8.87 5.48 0.60
CA GLU A 9 9.45 6.46 -0.33
C GLU A 9 9.49 5.93 -1.77
N ALA A 10 9.94 4.70 -1.97
CA ALA A 10 10.02 4.09 -3.30
C ALA A 10 8.64 3.90 -3.96
N LEU A 11 7.62 3.58 -3.15
CA LEU A 11 6.24 3.40 -3.61
C LEU A 11 5.55 4.74 -3.90
N ALA A 12 5.76 5.76 -3.09
CA ALA A 12 5.15 7.08 -3.29
C ALA A 12 5.56 7.74 -4.62
N GLY A 13 6.69 7.34 -5.21
CA GLY A 13 7.15 7.81 -6.52
C GLY A 13 6.54 7.07 -7.72
N GLN A 14 5.71 6.03 -7.51
CA GLN A 14 5.17 5.22 -8.59
C GLN A 14 3.87 5.81 -9.16
N PRO A 15 3.67 5.79 -10.50
CA PRO A 15 2.51 6.40 -11.13
C PRO A 15 1.17 5.67 -10.86
N TRP A 16 1.24 4.41 -10.42
CA TRP A 16 0.10 3.57 -10.08
C TRP A 16 -0.26 3.61 -8.59
N VAL A 17 0.49 4.36 -7.77
CA VAL A 17 0.25 4.53 -6.33
C VAL A 17 -0.45 5.85 -6.06
N ALA A 18 -1.59 5.80 -5.38
CA ALA A 18 -2.32 6.97 -4.90
C ALA A 18 -2.08 7.26 -3.41
N GLY A 19 -1.70 6.24 -2.63
CA GLY A 19 -1.43 6.39 -1.20
C GLY A 19 -0.67 5.21 -0.62
N VAL A 20 0.11 5.46 0.42
CA VAL A 20 0.85 4.43 1.17
C VAL A 20 0.74 4.74 2.65
N GLU A 21 0.19 3.80 3.40
CA GLU A 21 -0.07 3.89 4.83
C GLU A 21 0.61 2.72 5.55
N GLU A 22 1.06 2.96 6.77
CA GLU A 22 1.54 1.90 7.64
C GLU A 22 0.35 1.29 8.39
N GLU A 23 0.28 -0.02 8.41
CA GLU A 23 -0.66 -0.74 9.26
C GLU A 23 -0.11 -0.84 10.69
N ALA A 24 -0.99 -1.10 11.66
CA ALA A 24 -0.57 -1.28 13.06
C ALA A 24 0.41 -2.46 13.26
N ALA A 25 0.40 -3.42 12.32
CA ALA A 25 1.34 -4.53 12.31
C ALA A 25 2.67 -4.12 11.66
N PRO A 26 3.83 -4.35 12.33
CA PRO A 26 5.12 -3.95 11.79
C PRO A 26 5.46 -4.68 10.49
N GLY A 27 6.01 -3.94 9.52
CA GLY A 27 6.38 -4.48 8.21
C GLY A 27 5.20 -4.71 7.26
N VAL A 28 4.02 -4.20 7.59
CA VAL A 28 2.83 -4.25 6.74
C VAL A 28 2.50 -2.84 6.25
N LEU A 29 2.37 -2.69 4.93
CA LEU A 29 1.95 -1.45 4.29
C LEU A 29 0.60 -1.67 3.60
N LEU A 30 -0.29 -0.69 3.75
CA LEU A 30 -1.52 -0.59 2.97
C LEU A 30 -1.27 0.37 1.79
N LEU A 31 -1.59 -0.08 0.59
CA LEU A 31 -1.48 0.74 -0.62
C LEU A 31 -2.86 1.05 -1.19
N THR A 32 -3.08 2.33 -1.49
CA THR A 32 -4.14 2.73 -2.41
C THR A 32 -3.52 2.86 -3.80
N VAL A 33 -4.07 2.15 -4.78
CA VAL A 33 -3.54 2.11 -6.15
C VAL A 33 -4.61 2.52 -7.16
N THR A 34 -4.19 3.13 -8.27
CA THR A 34 -5.09 3.51 -9.38
C THR A 34 -5.27 2.39 -10.40
N ASP A 35 -4.34 1.42 -10.42
CA ASP A 35 -4.33 0.27 -11.31
C ASP A 35 -3.79 -0.95 -10.55
N LEU A 36 -4.69 -1.88 -10.22
CA LEU A 36 -4.37 -3.07 -9.43
C LEU A 36 -3.48 -4.05 -10.21
N ASP A 37 -3.69 -4.18 -11.52
CA ASP A 37 -2.93 -5.11 -12.35
C ASP A 37 -1.49 -4.62 -12.51
N ALA A 38 -1.29 -3.31 -12.75
CA ALA A 38 0.03 -2.70 -12.77
C ALA A 38 0.74 -2.81 -11.42
N ALA A 39 0.02 -2.57 -10.32
CA ALA A 39 0.57 -2.73 -8.97
C ALA A 39 1.04 -4.17 -8.72
N ALA A 40 0.22 -5.16 -9.02
CA ALA A 40 0.56 -6.58 -8.82
C ALA A 40 1.77 -7.01 -9.65
N ALA A 41 1.91 -6.50 -10.88
CA ALA A 41 3.04 -6.80 -11.75
C ALA A 41 4.34 -6.11 -11.33
N LEU A 42 4.28 -4.87 -10.84
CA LEU A 42 5.46 -4.02 -10.60
C LEU A 42 5.95 -4.06 -9.14
N LEU A 43 5.06 -4.27 -8.16
CA LEU A 43 5.40 -4.31 -6.73
C LEU A 43 6.57 -5.26 -6.41
N PRO A 44 6.59 -6.52 -6.89
CA PRO A 44 7.69 -7.43 -6.58
C PRO A 44 9.06 -6.91 -7.05
N ALA A 45 9.10 -6.21 -8.18
CA ALA A 45 10.34 -5.64 -8.72
C ALA A 45 10.83 -4.45 -7.88
N VAL A 46 9.91 -3.57 -7.46
CA VAL A 46 10.24 -2.45 -6.55
C VAL A 46 10.81 -2.98 -5.24
N VAL A 47 10.14 -3.95 -4.61
CA VAL A 47 10.59 -4.57 -3.35
C VAL A 47 11.98 -5.18 -3.51
N SER A 48 12.19 -5.93 -4.58
CA SER A 48 13.47 -6.60 -4.85
C SER A 48 14.60 -5.62 -5.15
N SER A 49 14.32 -4.48 -5.79
CA SER A 49 15.31 -3.43 -6.07
C SER A 49 15.88 -2.79 -4.80
N LEU A 50 15.14 -2.86 -3.69
CA LEU A 50 15.57 -2.38 -2.37
C LEU A 50 16.31 -3.46 -1.56
N GLY A 51 16.48 -4.67 -2.10
CA GLY A 51 17.07 -5.81 -1.40
C GLY A 51 16.15 -6.43 -0.34
N LEU A 52 14.85 -6.14 -0.41
CA LEU A 52 13.83 -6.63 0.52
C LEU A 52 13.10 -7.86 -0.06
N LEU A 53 12.35 -8.58 0.78
CA LEU A 53 11.59 -9.76 0.40
C LEU A 53 10.09 -9.53 0.58
N LEU A 54 9.32 -9.67 -0.51
CA LEU A 54 7.86 -9.63 -0.46
C LEU A 54 7.33 -10.97 0.07
N ARG A 55 6.76 -10.96 1.27
CA ARG A 55 6.25 -12.18 1.94
C ARG A 55 4.81 -12.50 1.58
N ARG A 56 3.98 -11.47 1.41
CA ARG A 56 2.55 -11.58 1.11
C ARG A 56 2.13 -10.34 0.34
N LEU A 57 1.30 -10.54 -0.68
CA LEU A 57 0.60 -9.49 -1.40
C LEU A 57 -0.84 -9.94 -1.55
N GLU A 58 -1.77 -9.13 -1.07
CA GLU A 58 -3.19 -9.47 -1.05
C GLU A 58 -4.01 -8.24 -1.44
N PRO A 59 -4.77 -8.31 -2.54
CA PRO A 59 -5.77 -7.29 -2.83
C PRO A 59 -6.76 -7.24 -1.67
N ARG A 60 -6.89 -6.08 -1.05
CA ARG A 60 -7.91 -5.85 -0.03
C ARG A 60 -9.17 -5.40 -0.72
N GLU A 61 -10.21 -6.23 -0.71
CA GLU A 61 -11.55 -5.79 -1.09
C GLU A 61 -12.02 -4.78 -0.05
N THR A 62 -12.44 -3.59 -0.48
CA THR A 62 -13.05 -2.62 0.44
C THR A 62 -14.32 -3.24 1.02
N SER A 63 -14.33 -3.49 2.33
CA SER A 63 -15.55 -3.95 2.99
C SER A 63 -16.57 -2.81 3.03
N LEU A 64 -17.87 -3.12 3.01
CA LEU A 64 -18.92 -2.12 3.21
C LEU A 64 -18.72 -1.35 4.54
N GLU A 65 -18.20 -2.01 5.58
CA GLU A 65 -17.87 -1.37 6.86
C GLU A 65 -16.82 -0.25 6.71
N ASP A 66 -15.79 -0.45 5.88
CA ASP A 66 -14.75 0.56 5.63
C ASP A 66 -15.33 1.81 4.94
N VAL A 67 -16.33 1.61 4.06
CA VAL A 67 -17.07 2.70 3.39
C VAL A 67 -17.93 3.48 4.39
N PHE A 68 -18.62 2.79 5.30
CA PHE A 68 -19.46 3.44 6.30
C PHE A 68 -18.64 4.30 7.27
N VAL A 69 -17.46 3.85 7.68
CA VAL A 69 -16.56 4.63 8.55
C VAL A 69 -16.07 5.90 7.85
N GLY A 70 -15.67 5.81 6.58
CA GLY A 70 -15.25 6.98 5.79
C GLY A 70 -16.37 8.02 5.60
N LEU A 71 -17.62 7.58 5.39
CA LEU A 71 -18.76 8.47 5.20
C LEU A 71 -19.27 9.11 6.49
N VAL A 72 -19.17 8.43 7.63
CA VAL A 72 -19.64 8.94 8.94
C VAL A 72 -18.56 9.79 9.63
N GLY A 73 -17.28 9.54 9.37
CA GLY A 73 -16.16 10.32 9.90
C GLY A 73 -15.90 11.66 9.19
N GLY A 74 -16.39 11.83 7.95
CA GLY A 74 -16.20 13.04 7.13
C GLY A 74 -17.23 14.16 7.34
N GLY A 75 -18.14 14.01 8.29
CA GLY A 75 -19.18 14.98 8.60
C GLY A 75 -18.83 15.91 9.76
N ARG A 76 -17.75 16.71 9.65
CA ARG A 76 -17.54 17.93 10.47
C ARG A 76 -16.69 18.96 9.74
#